data_AF-A0A7L4MYK7-F1
#
_entry.id   AF-A0A7L4MYK7-F1
#
_cell.length_a   1.000
_cell.length_b   1.000
_cell.length_c   1.000
_cell.angle_alpha   90.00
_cell.angle_beta   90.00
_cell.angle_gamma   90.00
#
_symmetry.space_group_name_H-M   'P 1'
#
loop_
_entity.id
_entity.type
_entity.pdbx_description
1 polymer ?
#
loop_
_entity_poly.entity_id
_entity_poly.type
_entity_poly.pdbx_seq_one_letter_code
_entity_poly.pdbx_strand_id
1 'polypeptide(L)'
;AIVMVLESTGEKTFKMILDLLKSLWRSSVITMDQMKRGCERVYREIPDINLDVPHSYSVLERFVEECFQAGILSKPLRDLCPSR
;
A
#
# COMPACT_ATOMS: atom_id res chain seq x y z
N ALA A 1 0.70 -7.71 -3.83
CA ALA A 1 1.27 -6.45 -4.35
C ALA A 1 1.86 -5.61 -3.22
N ILE A 2 1.05 -5.03 -2.32
CA ILE A 2 1.59 -4.21 -1.21
C ILE A 2 2.52 -5.03 -0.30
N VAL A 3 2.15 -6.26 0.06
CA VAL A 3 3.02 -7.17 0.84
C VAL A 3 4.39 -7.38 0.18
N MET A 4 4.45 -7.50 -1.15
CA MET A 4 5.72 -7.63 -1.88
C MET A 4 6.59 -6.36 -1.76
N VAL A 5 5.97 -5.18 -1.60
CA VAL A 5 6.72 -3.95 -1.34
C VAL A 5 7.31 -3.99 0.07
N LEU A 6 6.52 -4.43 1.06
CA LEU A 6 6.96 -4.52 2.45
C LEU A 6 8.12 -5.49 2.62
N GLU A 7 8.05 -6.67 1.99
CA GLU A 7 9.07 -7.72 2.06
C GLU A 7 10.33 -7.41 1.23
N SER A 8 10.26 -6.43 0.33
CA SER A 8 11.38 -6.13 -0.59
C SER A 8 12.43 -5.22 0.01
N THR A 9 13.68 -5.42 -0.38
CA THR A 9 14.78 -4.49 -0.08
C THR A 9 14.94 -3.45 -1.18
N GLY A 10 14.96 -2.18 -0.80
CA GLY A 10 15.23 -1.04 -1.70
C GLY A 10 14.02 -0.55 -2.50
N GLU A 11 14.26 0.42 -3.39
CA GLU A 11 13.18 1.23 -4.00
C GLU A 11 12.60 0.64 -5.31
N LYS A 12 13.23 -0.38 -5.89
CA LYS A 12 12.83 -0.90 -7.20
C LYS A 12 11.41 -1.48 -7.17
N THR A 13 11.16 -2.42 -6.25
CA THR A 13 9.85 -3.08 -6.12
C THR A 13 8.79 -2.08 -5.68
N PHE A 14 9.13 -1.16 -4.77
CA PHE A 14 8.28 -0.05 -4.36
C PHE A 14 7.76 0.72 -5.57
N LYS A 15 8.67 1.22 -6.42
CA LYS A 15 8.32 1.99 -7.62
C LYS A 15 7.51 1.17 -8.63
N MET A 16 7.93 -0.07 -8.91
CA MET A 16 7.24 -0.94 -9.87
C MET A 16 5.80 -1.24 -9.47
N ILE A 17 5.56 -1.54 -8.19
CA ILE A 17 4.22 -1.82 -7.69
C ILE A 17 3.36 -0.55 -7.65
N LEU A 18 3.94 0.60 -7.27
CA LEU A 18 3.24 1.88 -7.32
C LEU A 18 2.78 2.21 -8.74
N ASP A 19 3.67 2.07 -9.74
CA ASP A 19 3.35 2.35 -11.14
C ASP A 19 2.30 1.36 -11.70
N LEU A 20 2.37 0.09 -11.31
CA LEU A 20 1.35 -0.91 -11.64
C LEU A 20 -0.03 -0.51 -11.10
N LEU A 21 -0.13 -0.20 -9.80
CA LEU A 21 -1.40 0.18 -9.18
C LEU A 21 -1.96 1.48 -9.78
N LYS A 22 -1.10 2.45 -10.11
CA LYS A 22 -1.48 3.66 -10.87
C LYS A 22 -2.11 3.31 -12.22
N SER A 23 -1.49 2.42 -12.98
CA SER A 23 -1.99 1.99 -14.29
C SER A 23 -3.33 1.28 -14.19
N LEU A 24 -3.46 0.34 -13.25
CA LEU A 24 -4.69 -0.42 -13.03
C LEU A 24 -5.85 0.45 -12.53
N TRP A 25 -5.57 1.46 -11.72
CA TRP A 25 -6.55 2.45 -11.28
C TRP A 25 -7.06 3.31 -12.44
N ARG A 26 -6.13 3.90 -13.22
CA ARG A 26 -6.47 4.77 -14.36
C ARG A 26 -7.24 4.05 -15.46
N SER A 27 -6.96 2.76 -15.65
CA SER A 27 -7.68 1.90 -16.59
C SER A 27 -9.00 1.33 -16.04
N SER A 28 -9.39 1.69 -14.81
CA SER A 28 -10.59 1.16 -14.13
C SER A 28 -10.61 -0.36 -13.96
N VAL A 29 -9.45 -1.03 -14.05
CA VAL A 29 -9.32 -2.48 -13.82
C VAL A 29 -9.46 -2.79 -12.33
N ILE A 30 -8.94 -1.93 -11.46
CA ILE A 30 -9.19 -1.98 -10.02
C ILE A 30 -10.21 -0.90 -9.67
N THR A 31 -11.35 -1.33 -9.12
CA THR A 31 -12.39 -0.42 -8.63
C THR A 31 -12.00 0.21 -7.29
N MET A 32 -12.64 1.33 -6.92
CA MET A 32 -12.47 1.98 -5.62
C MET A 32 -12.67 1.02 -4.44
N ASP A 33 -13.70 0.19 -4.54
CA ASP A 33 -14.07 -0.79 -3.52
C ASP A 33 -13.05 -1.95 -3.42
N GLN A 34 -12.49 -2.41 -4.54
CA GLN A 34 -11.39 -3.38 -4.54
C GLN A 34 -10.09 -2.79 -3.96
N MET A 35 -9.75 -1.55 -4.31
CA MET A 35 -8.57 -0.86 -3.77
C MET A 35 -8.69 -0.71 -2.25
N LYS A 36 -9.86 -0.25 -1.78
CA LYS A 36 -10.17 -0.11 -0.36
C LYS A 36 -9.99 -1.41 0.41
N ARG A 37 -10.66 -2.48 -0.01
CA ARG A 37 -10.55 -3.79 0.65
C ARG A 37 -9.12 -4.34 0.61
N GLY A 38 -8.38 -4.08 -0.46
CA GLY A 38 -6.98 -4.46 -0.58
C GLY A 38 -6.11 -3.82 0.49
N CYS A 39 -6.25 -2.52 0.70
CA CYS A 39 -5.55 -1.78 1.75
C CYS A 39 -5.99 -2.20 3.16
N GLU A 40 -7.30 -2.31 3.42
CA GLU A 40 -7.83 -2.71 4.73
C GLU A 40 -7.33 -4.10 5.17
N ARG A 41 -7.18 -5.03 4.22
CA ARG A 41 -6.55 -6.34 4.50
C ARG A 41 -5.11 -6.17 4.95
N VAL A 42 -4.30 -5.36 4.27
CA VAL A 42 -2.91 -5.14 4.66
C VAL A 42 -2.83 -4.44 6.03
N TYR A 43 -3.71 -3.48 6.30
CA TYR A 43 -3.75 -2.76 7.58
C TYR A 43 -4.10 -3.68 8.75
N ARG A 44 -4.92 -4.71 8.52
CA ARG A 44 -5.24 -5.71 9.54
C ARG A 44 -4.07 -6.65 9.83
N GLU A 45 -3.36 -7.06 8.78
CA GLU A 45 -2.28 -8.05 8.87
C GLU A 45 -0.92 -7.43 9.20
N ILE A 46 -0.76 -6.10 9.16
CA ILE A 46 0.53 -5.44 9.41
C ILE A 46 1.18 -5.79 10.76
N PRO A 47 0.46 -6.04 11.87
CA PRO A 47 1.10 -6.46 13.12
C PRO A 47 1.82 -7.79 12.98
N ASP A 48 1.21 -8.74 12.26
CA ASP A 48 1.76 -10.07 12.02
C ASP A 48 2.89 -10.00 10.98
N ILE A 49 2.70 -9.26 9.87
CA ILE A 49 3.75 -9.01 8.87
C ILE A 49 4.99 -8.40 9.51
N ASN A 50 4.83 -7.51 10.49
CA ASN A 50 5.95 -6.88 11.18
C ASN A 50 6.77 -7.83 12.06
N LEU A 51 6.23 -9.01 12.40
CA LEU A 51 7.01 -10.04 13.10
C LEU A 51 8.09 -10.62 12.17
N ASP A 52 7.75 -10.77 10.89
CA ASP A 52 8.65 -11.33 9.87
C ASP A 52 9.50 -10.25 9.18
N VAL A 53 8.94 -9.05 9.00
CA VAL A 53 9.54 -7.93 8.26
C VAL A 53 9.68 -6.71 9.18
N PRO A 54 10.87 -6.52 9.79
CA PRO A 54 11.16 -5.31 10.56
C PRO A 54 10.95 -4.05 9.70
N HIS A 55 10.45 -2.98 10.32
CA HIS A 55 10.16 -1.69 9.67
C HIS A 55 9.00 -1.72 8.64
N SER A 56 8.21 -2.80 8.59
CA SER A 56 7.06 -2.86 7.67
C SER A 56 6.06 -1.70 7.84
N TYR A 57 5.87 -1.20 9.07
CA TYR A 57 5.03 -0.01 9.34
C TYR A 57 5.51 1.23 8.60
N SER A 58 6.80 1.58 8.70
CA SER A 58 7.33 2.80 8.06
C SER A 58 7.31 2.70 6.54
N VAL A 59 7.57 1.51 5.99
CA VAL A 59 7.46 1.25 4.55
C VAL A 59 6.00 1.35 4.10
N LEU A 60 5.07 0.80 4.88
CA LEU A 60 3.63 0.87 4.58
C LEU A 60 3.12 2.31 4.58
N GLU A 61 3.43 3.10 5.61
CA GLU A 61 3.05 4.51 5.69
C GLU A 61 3.54 5.29 4.47
N ARG A 62 4.82 5.13 4.12
CA ARG A 62 5.42 5.77 2.95
C ARG A 62 4.71 5.34 1.66
N PHE A 63 4.40 4.05 1.51
CA PHE A 63 3.72 3.53 0.32
C PHE A 63 2.28 4.06 0.20
N VAL A 64 1.56 4.14 1.32
CA VAL A 64 0.19 4.66 1.37
C VAL A 64 0.18 6.14 1.03
N GLU A 65 1.13 6.92 1.54
CA GLU A 65 1.25 8.35 1.22
C GLU A 65 1.53 8.56 -0.27
N GLU A 66 2.45 7.80 -0.87
CA GLU A 66 2.71 7.84 -2.32
C GLU A 66 1.48 7.47 -3.16
N CYS A 67 0.66 6.51 -2.69
CA CYS A 67 -0.60 6.18 -3.33
C CYS A 67 -1.64 7.30 -3.20
N PHE A 68 -1.68 7.98 -2.06
CA PHE A 68 -2.55 9.14 -1.84
C PHE A 68 -2.15 10.32 -2.74
N GLN A 69 -0.87 10.66 -2.79
CA GLN A 69 -0.33 11.70 -3.68
C GLN A 69 -0.55 11.37 -5.16
N ALA A 70 -0.54 10.08 -5.52
CA ALA A 70 -0.87 9.61 -6.86
C ALA A 70 -2.37 9.68 -7.23
N GLY A 71 -3.25 10.02 -6.27
CA GLY A 71 -4.69 10.11 -6.48
C GLY A 71 -5.38 8.75 -6.65
N ILE A 72 -4.74 7.66 -6.23
CA ILE A 72 -5.31 6.29 -6.33
C ILE A 72 -5.85 5.80 -4.99
N LEU A 73 -5.77 6.63 -3.96
CA LEU A 73 -6.23 6.34 -2.60
C LEU A 73 -7.02 7.53 -2.07
N SER A 74 -8.12 7.28 -1.36
CA SER A 74 -8.92 8.34 -0.75
C SER A 74 -8.32 8.80 0.58
N LYS A 75 -8.57 10.05 0.97
CA LYS A 75 -8.10 10.60 2.25
C LYS A 75 -8.53 9.75 3.46
N PRO A 76 -9.79 9.30 3.60
CA PRO A 76 -10.19 8.45 4.72
C PRO A 76 -9.42 7.13 4.80
N LEU A 77 -9.05 6.55 3.64
CA LEU A 77 -8.28 5.32 3.61
C LEU A 77 -6.82 5.56 3.99
N ARG A 78 -6.23 6.70 3.59
CA ARG A 78 -4.88 7.10 4.01
C ARG A 78 -4.82 7.31 5.52
N ASP A 79 -5.83 8.01 6.07
CA ASP A 79 -5.92 8.32 7.49
C ASP A 79 -6.17 7.06 8.37
N LEU A 80 -6.63 5.96 7.77
CA LEU A 80 -6.81 4.67 8.44
C LEU A 80 -5.50 3.86 8.52
N CYS A 81 -4.42 4.30 7.86
CA CYS A 81 -3.16 3.58 7.87
C CYS A 81 -2.63 3.47 9.32
N PRO A 82 -2.39 2.25 9.82
CA PRO A 82 -1.88 2.07 11.17
C PRO A 82 -0.45 2.60 11.25
N SER A 83 -0.17 3.34 12.32
CA SER A 83 1.15 3.86 12.66
C SER A 83 1.65 3.24 13.96
N ARG A 84 2.96 2.99 14.05
CA ARG A 84 3.59 2.40 15.24
C ARG A 84 4.97 2.98 15.51
#